data_AF-A0A956Z4X8-F1
#
_entry.id   AF-A0A956Z4X8-F1
#
_cell.length_a   1.000
_cell.length_b   1.000
_cell.length_c   1.000
_cell.angle_alpha   90.00
_cell.angle_beta   90.00
_cell.angle_gamma   90.00
#
_symmetry.space_group_name_H-M   'P 1'
#
loop_
_entity.id
_entity.type
_entity.pdbx_description
1 polymer ?
#
loop_
_entity_poly.entity_id
_entity_poly.type
_entity_poly.pdbx_seq_one_letter_code
_entity_poly.pdbx_strand_id
1 'polypeptide(L)'
;HGEAFDVGETFSGVDYDTGLQAVEELKALLPPGVTLAQFALRWILMFPAISCTIPGAKRPSQVEDNCNAVDMPPLTDVQMDTIRLIYDRYIRPQVHQRW
;
A
#
# COMPACT_ATOMS: atom_id res chain seq x y z
N HIS A 1 25.50 8.28 0.05
CA HIS A 1 25.65 6.83 -0.14
C HIS A 1 25.10 6.16 1.10
N GLY A 2 23.86 5.67 1.03
CA GLY A 2 23.13 5.03 2.14
C GLY A 2 23.67 3.64 2.45
N GLU A 3 24.99 3.53 2.67
CA GLU A 3 25.75 2.29 2.81
C GLU A 3 25.54 1.59 4.16
N ALA A 4 24.68 2.13 5.02
CA ALA A 4 24.41 1.59 6.36
C ALA A 4 22.98 1.04 6.54
N PHE A 5 22.18 0.98 5.48
CA PHE A 5 20.80 0.47 5.53
C PHE A 5 20.76 -0.93 4.93
N ASP A 6 20.30 -1.89 5.72
CA ASP A 6 20.00 -3.23 5.20
C ASP A 6 18.93 -3.08 4.11
N VAL A 7 18.95 -3.93 3.09
CA VAL A 7 18.10 -3.79 1.88
C VAL A 7 16.59 -3.78 2.22
N GLY A 8 16.23 -4.17 3.45
CA GLY A 8 14.89 -4.04 4.03
C GLY A 8 14.46 -2.63 4.47
N GLU A 9 15.37 -1.67 4.65
CA GLU A 9 15.07 -0.32 5.20
C GLU A 9 14.77 0.74 4.12
N THR A 10 15.08 0.46 2.84
CA THR A 10 14.75 1.35 1.70
C THR A 10 13.86 0.64 0.70
N PHE A 11 12.56 0.98 0.69
CA PHE A 11 11.53 0.48 -0.25
C PHE A 11 11.47 -1.06 -0.40
N SER A 12 11.95 -1.79 0.62
CA SER A 12 12.00 -3.26 0.63
C SER A 12 12.73 -3.88 -0.56
N GLY A 13 13.68 -3.14 -1.16
CA GLY A 13 14.43 -3.59 -2.33
C GLY A 13 13.77 -3.31 -3.69
N VAL A 14 12.69 -2.53 -3.72
CA VAL A 14 12.12 -1.97 -4.95
C VAL A 14 12.89 -0.69 -5.31
N ASP A 15 13.26 -0.55 -6.58
CA ASP A 15 13.82 0.67 -7.14
C ASP A 15 12.90 1.89 -6.87
N TYR A 16 13.48 3.04 -6.51
CA TYR A 16 12.74 4.22 -6.06
C TYR A 16 11.80 4.77 -7.14
N ASP A 17 12.30 4.95 -8.37
CA ASP A 17 11.53 5.51 -9.47
C ASP A 17 10.42 4.55 -9.89
N THR A 18 10.70 3.25 -9.87
CA THR A 18 9.69 2.22 -10.11
C THR A 18 8.61 2.21 -9.03
N GLY A 19 9.00 2.36 -7.76
CA GLY A 19 8.07 2.50 -6.64
C GLY A 19 7.17 3.73 -6.78
N LEU A 20 7.73 4.86 -7.21
CA LEU A 20 6.97 6.09 -7.45
C LEU A 20 5.95 5.91 -8.58
N GLN A 21 6.32 5.24 -9.67
CA GLN A 21 5.38 4.90 -10.76
C GLN A 21 4.21 4.05 -10.26
N ALA A 22 4.49 3.01 -9.45
CA ALA A 22 3.44 2.19 -8.86
C ALA A 22 2.51 3.00 -7.94
N VAL A 23 3.07 3.92 -7.15
CA VAL A 23 2.29 4.82 -6.29
C VAL A 23 1.37 5.74 -7.10
N GLU A 24 1.84 6.29 -8.22
CA GLU A 24 1.00 7.14 -9.07
C GLU A 24 -0.16 6.35 -9.71
N GLU A 25 0.07 5.10 -10.14
CA GLU A 25 -1.03 4.25 -10.63
C GLU A 25 -2.02 3.89 -9.52
N LEU A 26 -1.55 3.64 -8.29
CA LEU A 26 -2.44 3.40 -7.15
C LEU A 26 -3.28 4.63 -6.80
N LYS A 27 -2.71 5.84 -6.89
CA LYS A 27 -3.44 7.10 -6.64
C LYS A 27 -4.58 7.31 -7.63
N ALA A 28 -4.44 6.83 -8.87
CA ALA A 28 -5.50 6.92 -9.88
C ALA A 28 -6.74 6.05 -9.53
N LEU A 29 -6.62 5.10 -8.62
CA LEU A 29 -7.71 4.24 -8.16
C LEU A 29 -8.50 4.82 -6.99
N LEU A 30 -8.05 5.92 -6.41
CA LEU A 30 -8.63 6.47 -5.18
C LEU A 30 -10.03 7.04 -5.44
N PRO A 31 -11.03 6.66 -4.62
CA PRO A 31 -12.29 7.38 -4.57
C PRO A 31 -12.08 8.85 -4.17
N PRO A 32 -13.00 9.75 -4.54
CA PRO A 32 -12.93 11.15 -4.11
C PRO A 32 -12.85 11.28 -2.59
N GLY A 33 -11.89 12.05 -2.09
CA GLY A 33 -11.71 12.32 -0.67
C GLY A 33 -11.04 11.22 0.14
N VAL A 34 -10.64 10.10 -0.49
CA VAL A 34 -9.94 9.00 0.18
C VAL A 34 -8.42 9.18 0.06
N THR A 35 -7.70 9.04 1.17
CA THR A 35 -6.23 9.04 1.15
C THR A 35 -5.68 7.68 0.71
N LEU A 36 -4.48 7.66 0.14
CA LEU A 36 -3.80 6.40 -0.21
C LEU A 36 -3.58 5.49 1.00
N ALA A 37 -3.32 6.08 2.17
CA ALA A 37 -3.15 5.32 3.42
C ALA A 37 -4.45 4.60 3.81
N GLN A 38 -5.58 5.30 3.78
CA GLN A 38 -6.89 4.70 4.04
C GLN A 38 -7.22 3.60 3.03
N PHE A 39 -6.98 3.85 1.74
CA PHE A 39 -7.18 2.85 0.68
C PHE A 39 -6.33 1.59 0.89
N ALA A 40 -5.05 1.75 1.25
CA ALA A 40 -4.17 0.64 1.54
C ALA A 40 -4.62 -0.16 2.78
N LEU A 41 -5.00 0.51 3.87
CA LEU A 41 -5.51 -0.15 5.07
C LEU A 41 -6.81 -0.90 4.78
N ARG A 42 -7.72 -0.30 4.01
CA ARG A 42 -8.96 -0.96 3.58
C ARG A 42 -8.67 -2.20 2.75
N TRP A 43 -7.71 -2.13 1.82
CA TRP A 43 -7.25 -3.26 1.02
C TRP A 43 -6.69 -4.40 1.88
N ILE A 44 -5.83 -4.10 2.87
CA ILE A 44 -5.26 -5.12 3.77
C ILE A 44 -6.38 -5.82 4.56
N LEU A 45 -7.36 -5.06 5.06
CA LEU A 45 -8.50 -5.58 5.82
C LEU A 45 -9.51 -6.39 4.98
N MET A 46 -9.37 -6.43 3.65
CA MET A 46 -10.24 -7.25 2.78
C MET A 46 -9.81 -8.72 2.67
N PHE A 47 -8.62 -9.07 3.16
CA PHE A 47 -8.16 -10.46 3.12
C PHE A 47 -8.70 -11.24 4.31
N PRO A 48 -9.39 -12.40 4.11
CA PRO A 48 -9.95 -13.19 5.20
C PRO A 48 -8.92 -13.67 6.24
N ALA A 49 -7.64 -13.76 5.85
CA ALA A 49 -6.55 -14.16 6.73
C ALA A 49 -6.10 -13.04 7.69
N ILE A 50 -6.55 -11.80 7.48
CA ILE A 50 -6.16 -10.63 8.28
C ILE A 50 -7.27 -10.28 9.26
N SER A 51 -6.94 -10.34 10.56
CA SER A 51 -7.84 -9.94 11.64
C SER A 51 -7.69 -8.47 12.04
N CYS A 52 -6.51 -7.88 11.86
CA CYS A 52 -6.20 -6.53 12.30
C CYS A 52 -5.00 -5.97 11.54
N THR A 53 -4.99 -4.64 11.32
CA THR A 53 -3.83 -3.88 10.84
C THR A 53 -3.26 -3.01 11.95
N ILE A 54 -1.94 -2.87 12.03
CA ILE A 54 -1.25 -2.06 13.06
C ILE A 54 -0.53 -0.88 12.39
N PRO A 55 -1.25 0.16 11.94
CA PRO A 55 -0.61 1.31 11.30
C PRO A 55 0.07 2.22 12.31
N GLY A 56 1.22 2.78 11.92
CA GLY A 56 1.90 3.82 12.69
C GLY A 56 1.20 5.18 12.55
N ALA A 57 1.34 6.03 13.57
CA ALA A 57 0.87 7.42 13.55
C ALA A 57 1.81 8.30 14.38
N LYS A 58 2.08 9.52 13.89
CA LYS A 58 2.88 10.56 14.57
C LYS A 58 2.04 11.72 15.09
N ARG A 59 0.78 11.83 14.67
CA ARG A 59 -0.17 12.89 15.07
C ARG A 59 -1.58 12.31 15.23
N PRO A 60 -2.45 12.91 16.08
CA PRO A 60 -3.80 12.41 16.31
C PRO A 60 -4.64 12.24 15.03
N SER A 61 -4.56 13.18 14.09
CA SER A 61 -5.31 13.10 12.83
C SER A 61 -4.99 11.85 12.01
N GLN A 62 -3.77 11.31 12.09
CA GLN A 62 -3.41 10.07 11.39
C GLN A 62 -4.06 8.84 12.05
N VAL A 63 -4.27 8.87 13.38
CA VAL A 63 -5.02 7.83 14.07
C VAL A 63 -6.47 7.84 13.60
N GLU A 64 -7.07 9.03 13.53
CA GLU A 64 -8.42 9.22 12.99
C GLU A 64 -8.52 8.72 11.54
N ASP A 65 -7.60 9.11 10.67
CA ASP A 65 -7.55 8.64 9.28
C ASP A 65 -7.43 7.11 9.19
N ASN A 66 -6.53 6.52 9.97
CA ASN A 66 -6.32 5.06 10.01
C ASN A 66 -7.57 4.32 10.48
N CYS A 67 -8.25 4.83 11.50
CA CYS A 67 -9.50 4.24 12.01
C CYS A 67 -10.62 4.34 10.97
N ASN A 68 -10.77 5.49 10.31
CA ASN A 68 -11.80 5.73 9.30
C ASN A 68 -11.65 4.85 8.04
N ALA A 69 -10.49 4.21 7.85
CA ALA A 69 -10.29 3.28 6.74
C ALA A 69 -11.26 2.10 6.77
N VAL A 70 -11.71 1.64 7.94
CA VAL A 70 -12.64 0.51 8.07
C VAL A 70 -14.05 0.84 7.58
N ASP A 71 -14.47 2.10 7.73
CA ASP A 71 -15.79 2.59 7.35
C ASP A 71 -15.92 2.82 5.84
N MET A 72 -14.80 2.73 5.11
CA MET A 72 -14.83 2.77 3.65
C MET A 72 -15.60 1.57 3.08
N PRO A 73 -16.36 1.79 1.99
CA PRO A 73 -16.87 0.69 1.18
C PRO A 73 -15.75 -0.29 0.80
N PRO A 74 -16.04 -1.59 0.64
CA PRO A 74 -15.10 -2.52 0.05
C PRO A 74 -14.57 -1.98 -1.27
N LEU A 75 -13.29 -2.23 -1.55
CA LEU A 75 -12.75 -2.01 -2.89
C LEU A 75 -13.52 -2.88 -3.88
N THR A 76 -13.76 -2.33 -5.06
CA THR A 76 -14.37 -3.08 -6.16
C THR A 76 -13.42 -4.16 -6.68
N ASP A 77 -13.96 -5.21 -7.30
CA ASP A 77 -13.15 -6.26 -7.94
C ASP A 77 -12.15 -5.67 -8.95
N VAL A 78 -12.58 -4.64 -9.69
CA VAL A 78 -11.71 -3.92 -10.65
C VAL A 78 -10.52 -3.27 -9.95
N GLN A 79 -10.73 -2.63 -8.80
CA GLN A 79 -9.62 -2.06 -8.00
C GLN A 79 -8.70 -3.17 -7.48
N MET A 80 -9.25 -4.26 -6.95
CA MET A 80 -8.47 -5.39 -6.44
C MET A 80 -7.59 -6.01 -7.53
N ASP A 81 -8.15 -6.25 -8.72
CA ASP A 81 -7.42 -6.77 -9.86
C ASP A 81 -6.36 -5.78 -10.38
N THR A 82 -6.67 -4.49 -10.41
CA THR A 82 -5.71 -3.48 -10.86
C THR A 82 -4.52 -3.38 -9.91
N ILE A 83 -4.73 -3.43 -8.59
CA ILE A 83 -3.65 -3.48 -7.59
C ILE A 83 -2.76 -4.71 -7.82
N ARG A 84 -3.35 -5.87 -8.09
CA ARG A 84 -2.59 -7.08 -8.41
C ARG A 84 -1.74 -6.91 -9.67
N LEU A 85 -2.29 -6.29 -10.72
CA LEU A 85 -1.53 -6.02 -11.96
C LEU A 85 -0.38 -5.03 -11.75
N ILE A 86 -0.58 -3.99 -10.93
CA ILE A 86 0.49 -3.05 -10.52
C ILE A 86 1.60 -3.80 -9.78
N TYR A 87 1.23 -4.67 -8.82
CA TYR A 87 2.19 -5.51 -8.11
C TYR A 87 2.97 -6.43 -9.07
N ASP A 88 2.28 -7.17 -9.93
CA ASP A 88 2.87 -8.12 -10.87
C ASP A 88 3.83 -7.44 -11.86
N ARG A 89 3.52 -6.19 -12.26
CA ARG A 89 4.34 -5.42 -13.20
C ARG A 89 5.55 -4.76 -12.56
N TYR A 90 5.36 -4.05 -11.45
CA TYR A 90 6.39 -3.15 -10.90
C TYR A 90 7.17 -3.76 -9.74
N ILE A 91 6.49 -4.56 -8.90
CA ILE A 91 7.04 -4.98 -7.60
C ILE A 91 7.55 -6.41 -7.68
N ARG A 92 6.72 -7.35 -8.19
CA ARG A 92 7.02 -8.78 -8.24
C ARG A 92 8.40 -9.09 -8.88
N PRO A 93 8.79 -8.50 -10.03
CA PRO A 93 10.06 -8.84 -10.67
C PRO A 93 11.30 -8.47 -9.85
N GLN A 94 11.17 -7.55 -8.90
CA GLN A 94 12.30 -7.01 -8.14
C GLN A 94 12.49 -7.72 -6.81
N VAL A 95 11.40 -8.11 -6.14
CA VAL A 95 11.45 -8.55 -4.74
C VAL A 95 10.75 -9.87 -4.45
N HIS A 96 9.91 -10.41 -5.35
CA HIS A 96 9.08 -11.58 -5.02
C HIS A 96 9.89 -12.84 -4.71
N GLN A 97 11.04 -13.02 -5.35
CA GLN A 97 11.97 -14.11 -5.11
C GLN A 97 12.65 -14.09 -3.73
N ARG A 98 12.42 -13.03 -2.94
CA ARG A 98 12.98 -12.88 -1.59
C ARG A 98 12.03 -13.36 -0.48
N TRP A 99 10.79 -13.76 -0.83
CA TRP A 99 9.73 -14.17 0.10
C TRP A 99 9.18 -15.55 -0.25
#